data_AF-A0A0L8V688-F1
#
_entry.id   AF-A0A0L8V688-F1
#
_cell.length_a   1.000
_cell.length_b   1.000
_cell.length_c   1.000
_cell.angle_alpha   90.00
_cell.angle_beta   90.00
_cell.angle_gamma   90.00
#
_symmetry.space_group_name_H-M   'P 1'
#
loop_
_entity.id
_entity.type
_entity.pdbx_description
1 polymer ?
#
loop_
_entity_poly.entity_id
_entity_poly.type
_entity_poly.pdbx_seq_one_letter_code
_entity_poly.pdbx_strand_id
1 'polypeptide(L)' 'MVASQHSNNVTVFRVDPEAEILFYTGESVDILKPVCLQFLSR' A
#
# COMPACT_ATOMS: atom_id res chain seq x y z
N MET A 1 -3.40 -0.47 0.59
CA MET A 1 -2.02 -0.61 0.03
C MET A 1 -1.81 0.50 -0.98
N VAL A 2 -0.61 1.04 -1.07
CA VAL A 2 -0.27 2.13 -2.01
C VAL A 2 0.90 1.70 -2.87
N ALA A 3 0.76 1.86 -4.18
CA ALA A 3 1.85 1.65 -5.15
C ALA A 3 2.55 2.97 -5.44
N SER A 4 3.84 3.05 -5.12
CA SER A 4 4.64 4.26 -5.25
C SER A 4 5.60 4.14 -6.43
N GLN A 5 5.19 4.67 -7.60
CA GLN A 5 5.97 4.58 -8.84
C GLN A 5 7.40 5.14 -8.70
N HIS A 6 7.56 6.27 -8.03
CA HIS A 6 8.85 6.96 -7.92
C HIS A 6 9.73 6.42 -6.79
N SER A 7 9.12 5.82 -5.76
CA SER A 7 9.84 5.22 -4.63
C SER A 7 10.15 3.73 -4.82
N ASN A 8 9.70 3.13 -5.93
CA ASN A 8 9.88 1.71 -6.25
C ASN A 8 9.43 0.78 -5.12
N ASN A 9 8.28 1.05 -4.50
CA ASN A 9 7.72 0.17 -3.48
C ASN A 9 6.19 0.13 -3.48
N VAL A 10 5.67 -0.91 -2.82
CA VAL A 10 4.28 -1.01 -2.39
C VAL A 10 4.26 -1.02 -0.86
N THR A 11 3.48 -0.12 -0.27
CA THR A 11 3.41 0.07 1.18
C THR A 11 2.05 -0.36 1.72
N VAL A 12 2.05 -1.06 2.86
CA VAL A 12 0.84 -1.51 3.54
C VAL A 12 0.46 -0.52 4.65
N PHE A 13 -0.81 -0.14 4.66
CA PHE A 13 -1.41 0.72 5.68
C PHE A 13 -2.60 0.01 6.30
N ARG A 14 -2.77 0.15 7.62
CA ARG A 14 -3.99 -0.22 8.34
C ARG A 14 -4.96 0.95 8.27
N VAL A 15 -6.21 0.68 7.93
CA VAL A 15 -7.29 1.67 7.93
C VAL A 15 -7.91 1.70 9.32
N ASP A 16 -8.03 2.89 9.90
CA ASP A 16 -8.86 3.13 11.08
C ASP A 16 -10.18 3.78 10.63
N PRO A 17 -11.31 3.04 10.66
CA PRO A 17 -12.58 3.54 10.16
C PRO A 17 -13.24 4.55 11.10
N GLU A 18 -12.86 4.58 12.38
CA GLU A 18 -13.44 5.53 13.34
C GLU A 18 -12.73 6.87 13.28
N ALA A 19 -11.41 6.84 13.11
CA ALA A 19 -10.59 8.05 13.02
C ALA A 19 -10.42 8.57 11.58
N GLU A 20 -10.90 7.85 10.56
CA GLU A 20 -10.76 8.17 9.13
C GLU A 20 -9.30 8.37 8.67
N ILE A 21 -8.36 7.68 9.31
CA ILE A 21 -6.92 7.79 9.03
C ILE A 21 -6.29 6.46 8.61
N LEU A 22 -5.12 6.58 7.99
CA LEU A 22 -4.25 5.47 7.62
C LEU A 22 -3.05 5.41 8.55
N PHE A 23 -2.81 4.25 9.16
CA PHE A 23 -1.62 3.98 9.94
C PHE A 23 -0.62 3.18 9.12
N TYR A 24 0.61 3.68 9.01
CA TYR A 24 1.70 2.91 8.43
C TYR A 24 1.99 1.67 9.29
N THR A 25 2.09 0.51 8.64
CA THR A 25 2.26 -0.78 9.33
C THR A 25 3.71 -1.17 9.57
N GLY A 26 4.67 -0.50 8.92
CA GLY A 26 6.05 -0.98 8.86
C GLY A 26 6.32 -1.95 7.71
N GLU A 27 5.27 -2.46 7.03
CA GLU A 27 5.42 -3.40 5.92
C GLU A 27 5.48 -2.68 4.57
N SER A 28 6.52 -3.03 3.80
CA SER A 28 6.71 -2.60 2.42
C SER A 28 7.40 -3.67 1.61
N VAL A 29 7.12 -3.69 0.31
CA VAL A 29 7.79 -4.55 -0.66
C VAL A 29 8.37 -3.69 -1.77
N ASP A 30 9.66 -3.87 -2.06
CA ASP A 30 10.36 -3.17 -3.12
C ASP A 30 10.04 -3.81 -4.48
N ILE A 31 9.42 -3.02 -5.37
CA ILE A 31 9.04 -3.39 -6.73
C ILE A 31 9.33 -2.19 -7.62
N LEU A 32 9.93 -2.38 -8.79
CA LEU A 32 10.22 -1.25 -9.69
C LEU A 32 8.95 -0.64 -10.27
N LYS A 33 8.81 0.68 -10.12
CA LYS A 33 7.77 1.53 -10.73
C LYS A 33 6.33 0.97 -10.66
N PRO A 34 5.81 0.57 -9.49
CA PRO A 34 4.47 0.03 -9.37
C PRO A 34 3.43 1.15 -9.55
N VAL A 35 2.38 0.89 -10.32
CA VAL A 35 1.34 1.89 -10.65
C VAL A 35 -0.09 1.38 -10.48
N CYS A 36 -0.30 0.06 -10.44
CA CYS A 36 -1.61 -0.55 -10.32
C CYS A 36 -1.53 -1.72 -9.35
N LEU A 37 -2.55 -1.85 -8.50
CA LEU A 37 -2.75 -2.99 -7.60
C LEU A 37 -4.08 -3.64 -7.94
N GLN A 38 -4.09 -4.96 -8.09
CA GLN A 38 -5.30 -5.75 -8.30
C GLN A 38 -5.45 -6.75 -7.17
N PHE A 39 -6.59 -6.71 -6.51
CA PHE A 39 -6.98 -7.74 -5.54
C PHE A 39 -7.65 -8.88 -6.31
N LEU A 40 -7.12 -10.10 -6.15
CA LEU A 40 -7.75 -11.30 -6.69
C LEU A 40 -8.69 -11.87 -5.64
N SER A 41 -9.96 -12.05 -5.98
CA SER A 41 -10.90 -12.82 -5.15
C SER A 41 -10.67 -14.31 -5.37
N ARG A 42 -10.91 -15.11 -4.34
CA ARG A 42 -11.11 -16.56 -4.49
C ARG A 42 -12.49 -16.86 -5.03
#